data_AF-A0A8D8GVR7-F1
#
_entry.id   AF-A0A8D8GVR7-F1
#
_cell.length_a   1.000
_cell.length_b   1.000
_cell.length_c   1.000
_cell.angle_alpha   90.00
_cell.angle_beta   90.00
_cell.angle_gamma   90.00
#
_symmetry.space_group_name_H-M   'P 1'
#
loop_
_entity.id
_entity.type
_entity.pdbx_description
1 polymer ?
#
loop_
_entity_poly.entity_id
_entity_poly.type
_entity_poly.pdbx_seq_one_letter_code
_entity_poly.pdbx_strand_id
1 'polypeptide(L)'
;MGITGLIPFLEKASRKCHLWDLRGQCVAIDSYCWLHKGAFACAEKLVRGEATDVHIQYCLKFVNLLLANEIKPILVFDGRHLPAKAGTEAKRRESRDSSKKRAAE
;
A
#
# COMPACT_ATOMS: atom_id res chain seq x y z
N MET A 1 8.63 4.84 -6.44
CA MET A 1 8.42 4.13 -5.15
C MET A 1 9.73 4.25 -4.40
N GLY A 2 9.73 4.88 -3.23
CA GLY A 2 10.87 4.95 -2.30
C GLY A 2 12.25 5.25 -2.91
N ILE A 3 13.28 4.82 -2.19
CA ILE A 3 14.69 4.85 -2.60
C ILE A 3 15.07 3.45 -3.08
N THR A 4 15.43 3.33 -4.35
CA THR A 4 15.83 2.05 -4.96
C THR A 4 17.09 1.51 -4.28
N GLY A 5 17.09 0.22 -3.91
CA GLY A 5 18.25 -0.46 -3.32
C GLY A 5 18.48 -0.21 -1.82
N LEU A 6 17.64 0.58 -1.15
CA LEU A 6 17.86 0.96 0.26
C LEU A 6 17.73 -0.22 1.23
N ILE A 7 16.74 -1.10 1.05
CA ILE A 7 16.52 -2.22 1.98
C ILE A 7 17.70 -3.21 1.97
N PRO A 8 18.19 -3.70 0.82
CA PRO A 8 19.41 -4.52 0.78
C PRO A 8 20.62 -3.80 1.38
N PHE A 9 20.77 -2.50 1.14
CA PHE A 9 21.86 -1.71 1.73
C PHE A 9 21.81 -1.68 3.27
N LEU A 10 20.62 -1.67 3.86
CA LEU A 10 20.39 -1.64 5.31
C LEU A 10 20.27 -3.04 5.94
N GLU A 11 20.63 -4.11 5.23
CA GLU A 11 20.49 -5.49 5.75
C GLU A 11 21.19 -5.68 7.10
N LYS A 12 22.41 -5.16 7.24
CA LYS A 12 23.19 -5.24 8.49
C LYS A 12 22.57 -4.46 9.66
N ALA A 13 21.71 -3.49 9.38
CA ALA A 13 20.97 -2.71 10.37
C ALA A 13 19.54 -3.24 10.60
N SER A 14 19.15 -4.30 9.89
CA SER A 14 17.81 -4.88 9.95
C SER A 14 17.80 -6.12 10.84
N ARG A 15 16.68 -6.36 11.52
CA ARG A 15 16.44 -7.59 12.29
C ARG A 15 15.08 -8.17 11.93
N LYS A 16 14.97 -9.50 11.94
CA LYS A 16 13.67 -10.17 11.88
C LYS A 16 12.88 -9.82 13.14
N CYS A 17 11.59 -9.58 13.00
CA CYS A 17 10.67 -9.35 14.11
C CYS A 17 9.37 -10.13 13.87
N HIS A 18 8.72 -10.54 14.94
CA HIS A 18 7.39 -11.13 14.90
C HIS A 18 6.36 -10.13 15.44
N LEU A 19 5.09 -10.26 15.04
CA LEU A 19 4.02 -9.39 15.54
C LEU A 19 3.84 -9.49 17.08
N TRP A 20 4.16 -10.64 17.66
CA TRP A 20 4.16 -10.86 19.11
C TRP A 20 5.09 -9.89 19.85
N ASP A 21 6.20 -9.47 19.23
CA ASP A 21 7.15 -8.52 19.82
C ASP A 21 6.55 -7.10 19.95
N LEU A 22 5.43 -6.84 19.25
CA LEU A 22 4.73 -5.56 19.22
C LEU A 22 3.42 -5.58 20.03
N ARG A 23 3.11 -6.68 20.73
CA ARG A 23 1.88 -6.82 21.54
C ARG A 23 1.73 -5.65 22.52
N GLY A 24 0.54 -5.09 22.61
CA GLY A 24 0.22 -3.94 23.46
C GLY A 24 0.74 -2.59 22.94
N GLN A 25 1.49 -2.56 21.83
CA GLN A 25 1.99 -1.32 21.25
C GLN A 25 0.99 -0.70 20.28
N CYS A 26 1.23 0.57 19.95
CA CYS A 26 0.50 1.28 18.91
C CYS A 26 1.41 1.45 17.68
N VAL A 27 0.90 1.10 16.50
CA VAL A 27 1.67 1.14 15.25
C VAL A 27 0.96 1.99 14.21
N ALA A 28 1.71 2.86 13.53
CA ALA A 28 1.21 3.58 12.36
C ALA A 28 1.44 2.74 11.10
N ILE A 29 0.42 2.65 10.26
CA ILE A 29 0.44 1.89 9.01
C ILE A 29 0.36 2.88 7.84
N ASP A 30 1.33 2.84 6.95
CA ASP A 30 1.18 3.41 5.61
C ASP A 30 0.16 2.57 4.83
N SER A 31 -1.08 3.05 4.79
CA SER A 31 -2.22 2.29 4.25
C SER A 31 -2.17 2.19 2.72
N TYR A 32 -1.49 3.11 2.05
CA TYR A 32 -1.45 3.13 0.58
C TYR A 32 -0.68 1.91 0.03
N CYS A 33 0.31 1.43 0.79
CA CYS A 33 1.02 0.19 0.48
C CYS A 33 0.08 -1.03 0.44
N TRP A 34 -0.85 -1.13 1.38
CA TRP A 34 -1.83 -2.24 1.42
C TRP A 34 -2.91 -2.07 0.36
N LEU A 35 -3.47 -0.87 0.21
CA LEU A 35 -4.48 -0.60 -0.81
C LEU A 35 -3.97 -0.88 -2.22
N HIS A 36 -2.74 -0.46 -2.51
CA HIS A 36 -2.12 -0.74 -3.80
C HIS A 36 -1.97 -2.25 -4.06
N LYS A 37 -1.56 -3.03 -3.05
CA LYS A 37 -1.49 -4.50 -3.16
C LYS A 37 -2.88 -5.14 -3.30
N GLY A 38 -3.86 -4.68 -2.53
CA GLY A 38 -5.24 -5.16 -2.59
C GLY A 38 -5.91 -4.87 -3.93
N ALA A 39 -5.62 -3.72 -4.53
CA ALA A 39 -6.17 -3.33 -5.83
C ALA A 39 -5.83 -4.30 -6.96
N PHE A 40 -4.67 -4.98 -6.90
CA PHE A 40 -4.33 -6.00 -7.90
C PHE A 40 -5.32 -7.17 -7.93
N ALA A 41 -5.88 -7.56 -6.78
CA ALA A 41 -6.84 -8.65 -6.70
C ALA A 41 -8.19 -8.32 -7.35
N CYS A 42 -8.48 -7.05 -7.60
CA CYS A 42 -9.69 -6.58 -8.27
C CYS A 42 -9.39 -5.58 -9.39
N ALA A 43 -8.21 -5.66 -10.01
CA ALA A 43 -7.74 -4.66 -10.97
C ALA A 43 -8.68 -4.52 -12.17
N GLU A 44 -9.17 -5.64 -12.71
CA GLU A 44 -10.11 -5.64 -13.83
C GLU A 44 -11.40 -4.88 -13.50
N LYS A 45 -12.04 -5.23 -12.38
CA LYS A 45 -13.28 -4.58 -11.91
C LYS A 45 -13.07 -3.09 -11.72
N LEU A 46 -11.95 -2.69 -11.10
CA LEU A 46 -11.61 -1.29 -10.88
C LEU A 46 -11.43 -0.53 -12.21
N VAL A 47 -10.79 -1.14 -13.21
CA VAL A 47 -10.58 -0.50 -14.52
C VAL A 47 -11.89 -0.37 -15.31
N ARG A 48 -12.80 -1.35 -15.18
CA ARG A 48 -14.14 -1.34 -15.77
C ARG A 48 -15.13 -0.43 -15.04
N GLY A 49 -14.78 0.08 -13.86
CA GLY A 49 -15.68 0.91 -13.03
C GLY A 49 -16.76 0.10 -12.31
N GLU A 50 -16.55 -1.20 -12.16
CA GLU A 50 -17.47 -2.08 -11.43
C GLU A 50 -17.27 -1.92 -9.92
N ALA A 51 -18.36 -2.01 -9.16
CA ALA A 51 -18.31 -1.97 -7.71
C ALA A 51 -17.53 -3.17 -7.16
N THR A 52 -16.58 -2.89 -6.27
CA THR A 52 -15.78 -3.92 -5.61
C THR A 52 -15.22 -3.40 -4.29
N ASP A 53 -15.17 -4.27 -3.27
CA ASP A 53 -14.61 -3.99 -1.95
C ASP A 53 -13.40 -4.90 -1.64
N VAL A 54 -12.94 -5.70 -2.60
CA VAL A 54 -11.88 -6.71 -2.40
C VAL A 54 -10.58 -6.08 -1.85
N HIS A 55 -10.22 -4.90 -2.33
CA HIS A 55 -9.06 -4.15 -1.84
C HIS A 55 -9.24 -3.66 -0.39
N ILE A 56 -10.47 -3.40 0.04
CA ILE A 56 -10.81 -3.07 1.43
C ILE A 56 -10.69 -4.33 2.30
N GLN A 57 -11.27 -5.44 1.87
CA GLN A 57 -11.18 -6.73 2.58
C GLN A 57 -9.72 -7.17 2.74
N TYR A 58 -8.88 -6.93 1.73
CA TYR A 58 -7.44 -7.15 1.82
C TYR A 58 -6.80 -6.36 2.96
N CYS A 59 -7.13 -5.07 3.12
CA CYS A 59 -6.61 -4.24 4.21
C CYS A 59 -7.15 -4.70 5.57
N LEU A 60 -8.46 -4.98 5.66
CA LEU A 60 -9.11 -5.43 6.90
C LEU A 60 -8.53 -6.74 7.41
N LYS A 61 -8.10 -7.65 6.53
CA LYS A 61 -7.38 -8.86 6.92
C LYS A 61 -6.16 -8.55 7.78
N PHE A 62 -5.35 -7.57 7.41
CA PHE A 62 -4.16 -7.19 8.19
C PHE A 62 -4.51 -6.39 9.43
N VAL A 63 -5.54 -5.54 9.38
CA VAL A 63 -6.05 -4.86 10.59
C VAL A 63 -6.48 -5.90 11.63
N ASN A 64 -7.26 -6.90 11.22
CA ASN A 64 -7.72 -7.97 12.11
C ASN A 64 -6.56 -8.80 12.64
N LEU A 65 -5.53 -9.07 11.83
CA LEU A 65 -4.31 -9.73 12.28
C LEU A 65 -3.60 -8.94 13.39
N LEU A 66 -3.46 -7.62 13.24
CA LEU A 66 -2.83 -6.76 14.25
C LEU A 66 -3.66 -6.71 15.54
N LEU A 67 -4.98 -6.53 15.42
CA LEU A 67 -5.90 -6.50 16.57
C LEU A 67 -5.90 -7.84 17.33
N ALA A 68 -5.87 -8.97 16.61
CA ALA A 68 -5.78 -10.30 17.21
C ALA A 68 -4.45 -10.53 17.96
N ASN A 69 -3.41 -9.76 17.66
CA ASN A 69 -2.14 -9.75 18.40
C ASN A 69 -2.09 -8.62 19.46
N GLU A 70 -3.24 -8.02 19.79
CA GLU A 70 -3.39 -6.91 20.75
C GLU A 70 -2.50 -5.69 20.41
N ILE A 71 -2.32 -5.44 19.11
CA ILE A 71 -1.65 -4.24 18.60
C ILE A 71 -2.72 -3.22 18.26
N LYS A 72 -2.51 -1.94 18.61
CA LYS A 72 -3.40 -0.84 18.22
C LYS A 72 -2.94 -0.22 16.89
N PRO A 73 -3.57 -0.54 15.74
CA PRO A 73 -3.22 0.07 14.46
C PRO A 73 -3.76 1.50 14.33
N ILE A 74 -2.97 2.38 13.74
CA ILE A 74 -3.38 3.70 13.22
C ILE A 74 -3.14 3.68 11.71
N LEU A 75 -4.23 3.64 10.93
CA LEU A 75 -4.16 3.70 9.47
C LEU A 75 -3.92 5.15 9.04
N VAL A 76 -2.80 5.40 8.37
CA VAL A 76 -2.45 6.71 7.81
C VAL A 76 -2.72 6.69 6.32
N PHE A 77 -3.41 7.71 5.82
CA PHE A 77 -3.74 7.90 4.42
C PHE A 77 -3.07 9.19 3.92
N ASP A 78 -2.54 9.13 2.71
CA ASP A 78 -2.02 10.31 2.03
C ASP A 78 -3.13 11.35 1.82
N GLY A 79 -2.79 12.61 2.04
CA GLY A 79 -3.67 13.75 1.79
C GLY A 79 -3.39 14.39 0.43
N ARG A 80 -3.08 15.69 0.46
CA ARG A 80 -2.84 16.47 -0.76
C ARG A 80 -1.50 16.12 -1.41
N HIS A 81 -1.44 16.35 -2.73
CA HIS A 81 -0.20 16.24 -3.49
C HIS A 81 0.83 17.27 -3.02
N LEU A 82 2.07 16.81 -2.87
CA LEU A 82 3.20 17.66 -2.55
C LEU A 82 3.84 18.22 -3.84
N PRO A 83 4.09 19.53 -3.97
CA PRO A 83 4.71 20.12 -5.16
C PRO A 83 6.05 19.46 -5.54
N ALA A 84 6.86 19.11 -4.55
CA ALA A 84 8.14 18.41 -4.76
C ALA A 84 8.00 17.03 -5.43
N LYS A 85 6.81 16.41 -5.40
CA LYS A 85 6.52 15.12 -6.05
C LYS A 85 5.74 15.25 -7.35
N ALA A 86 5.42 16.47 -7.82
CA ALA A 86 4.57 16.68 -9.00
C ALA A 86 5.07 15.94 -10.24
N GLY A 87 6.37 15.99 -10.53
CA GLY A 87 6.96 15.27 -11.68
C GLY A 87 6.83 13.75 -11.57
N THR A 88 6.95 13.19 -10.36
CA THR A 88 6.79 11.75 -10.11
C THR A 88 5.33 11.32 -10.28
N GLU A 89 4.38 12.12 -9.78
CA GLU A 89 2.95 11.83 -9.93
C GLU A 89 2.47 11.96 -11.37
N ALA A 90 3.02 12.91 -12.14
CA ALA A 90 2.77 13.03 -13.58
C ALA A 90 3.22 11.77 -14.34
N LYS A 91 4.46 11.32 -14.14
CA LYS A 91 4.98 10.08 -14.76
C LYS A 91 4.15 8.85 -14.38
N ARG A 92 3.72 8.76 -13.11
CA ARG A 92 2.84 7.68 -12.64
C ARG A 92 1.48 7.69 -13.32
N ARG A 93 0.90 8.87 -13.56
CA ARG A 93 -0.38 9.02 -14.27
C ARG A 93 -0.25 8.57 -15.72
N GLU A 94 0.77 9.07 -16.42
CA GLU A 94 1.05 8.72 -17.81
C GLU A 94 1.21 7.20 -18.00
N SER A 95 1.98 6.54 -17.10
CA SER A 95 2.15 5.09 -17.15
C SER A 95 0.85 4.30 -16.91
N ARG A 96 -0.06 4.80 -16.08
CA ARG A 96 -1.38 4.17 -15.88
C ARG A 96 -2.27 4.34 -17.10
N ASP A 97 -2.27 5.53 -17.70
CA ASP A 97 -3.07 5.82 -18.88
C ASP A 97 -2.60 5.00 -20.09
N SER A 98 -1.29 4.85 -20.29
CA SER A 98 -0.74 3.99 -21.35
C SER A 98 -1.08 2.52 -21.12
N SER A 99 -0.97 2.03 -19.88
CA SER A 99 -1.35 0.65 -19.53
C SER A 99 -2.85 0.39 -19.75
N LYS A 100 -3.71 1.37 -19.42
CA LYS A 100 -5.16 1.27 -19.62
C LYS A 100 -5.51 1.24 -21.11
N LYS A 101 -4.86 2.05 -21.95
CA LYS A 101 -5.06 2.04 -23.42
C LYS A 101 -4.69 0.67 -24.00
N ARG A 102 -3.51 0.14 -23.62
CA ARG A 102 -3.05 -1.19 -24.06
C ARG A 102 -3.95 -2.34 -23.64
N ALA A 103 -4.72 -2.19 -22.56
CA ALA A 103 -5.68 -3.20 -22.12
C ALA A 103 -7.02 -3.14 -22.86
N ALA A 104 -7.29 -2.07 -23.61
CA ALA A 104 -8.48 -1.91 -24.44
C ALA A 104 -8.25 -2.28 -25.92
N GLU A 105 -6.98 -2.45 -26.32
CA GLU A 105 -6.56 -3.06 -27.59
C GLU A 105 -6.69 -4.59 -27.53
#